data_AF-A0A3A4WDN2-F1
#
_entry.id   AF-A0A3A4WDN2-F1
#
_cell.length_a   1.000
_cell.length_b   1.000
_cell.length_c   1.000
_cell.angle_alpha   90.00
_cell.angle_beta   90.00
_cell.angle_gamma   90.00
#
_symmetry.space_group_name_H-M   'P 1'
#
loop_
_entity.id
_entity.type
_entity.pdbx_description
1 polymer ?
#
loop_
_entity_poly.entity_id
_entity_poly.type
_entity_poly.pdbx_seq_one_letter_code
_entity_poly.pdbx_strand_id
1 'polypeptide(L)'
;MRTQVGQRPRIGQAEDFYRSRVIRIVEDRPQALDWRDDLLYRQAPEPSVSSSARFVVQILSLDTSATHDLKAYAAESQAKRKRELVDQDLRELTRSQFATKYGLPEA
;
A
#
# COMPACT_ATOMS: atom_id res chain seq x y z
N MET A 1 -20.54 -2.17 -38.02
CA MET A 1 -19.77 -0.95 -37.69
C MET A 1 -19.96 -0.67 -36.20
N ARG A 2 -18.94 -0.93 -35.37
CA ARG A 2 -18.99 -0.63 -33.92
C ARG A 2 -18.33 0.72 -33.69
N THR A 3 -19.12 1.67 -33.22
CA THR A 3 -18.69 3.03 -32.89
C THR A 3 -17.67 2.95 -31.76
N GLN A 4 -16.40 3.29 -32.04
CA GLN A 4 -15.41 3.52 -30.99
C GLN A 4 -15.83 4.80 -30.24
N VAL A 5 -16.28 4.64 -29.00
CA VAL A 5 -16.50 5.75 -28.09
C VAL A 5 -15.13 6.33 -27.77
N GLY A 6 -14.83 7.49 -28.35
CA GLY A 6 -13.60 8.23 -28.08
C GLY A 6 -13.51 8.54 -26.59
N GLN A 7 -12.57 7.88 -25.91
CA GLN A 7 -12.17 8.19 -24.54
C GLN A 7 -11.58 9.60 -24.57
N ARG A 8 -12.37 10.61 -24.19
CA ARG A 8 -11.90 11.99 -24.09
C ARG A 8 -10.71 12.03 -23.13
N PRO A 9 -9.59 12.71 -23.46
CA PRO A 9 -8.52 12.90 -22.49
C PRO A 9 -9.11 13.64 -21.30
N ARG A 10 -9.20 12.96 -20.15
CA ARG A 10 -9.69 13.56 -18.92
C ARG A 10 -8.59 14.46 -18.38
N ILE A 11 -8.54 15.67 -18.90
CA ILE A 11 -7.67 16.75 -18.42
C ILE A 11 -8.21 17.15 -17.05
N GLY A 12 -7.41 16.94 -16.00
CA GLY A 12 -7.76 17.25 -14.62
C GLY A 12 -6.59 17.00 -13.68
N GLN A 13 -6.72 17.47 -12.44
CA GLN A 13 -5.70 17.25 -11.41
C GLN A 13 -5.72 15.79 -10.96
N ALA A 14 -4.60 15.28 -10.48
CA ALA A 14 -4.52 13.89 -10.05
C ALA A 14 -5.46 13.59 -8.86
N GLU A 15 -5.77 14.59 -8.04
CA GLU A 15 -6.78 14.50 -6.98
C GLU A 15 -8.21 14.27 -7.50
N ASP A 16 -8.51 14.45 -8.78
CA ASP A 16 -9.83 14.08 -9.30
C ASP A 16 -9.93 12.57 -9.58
N PHE A 17 -8.80 11.89 -9.71
CA PHE A 17 -8.72 10.50 -10.16
C PHE A 17 -8.15 9.54 -9.11
N TYR A 18 -7.39 10.06 -8.15
CA TYR A 18 -6.66 9.23 -7.20
C TYR A 18 -6.85 9.72 -5.75
N ARG A 19 -6.75 8.79 -4.81
CA ARG A 19 -6.67 9.06 -3.37
C ARG A 19 -5.45 8.37 -2.78
N SER A 20 -4.84 8.95 -1.75
CA SER A 20 -3.81 8.28 -0.98
C SER A 20 -4.36 7.81 0.37
N ARG A 21 -3.85 6.69 0.88
CA ARG A 21 -4.10 6.23 2.25
C ARG A 21 -2.90 5.53 2.85
N VAL A 22 -2.86 5.46 4.18
CA VAL A 22 -1.89 4.64 4.92
C VAL A 22 -2.64 3.46 5.52
N ILE A 23 -2.13 2.26 5.30
CA ILE A 23 -2.63 1.04 5.94
C ILE A 23 -1.57 0.48 6.88
N ARG A 24 -2.01 -0.13 7.99
CA ARG A 24 -1.15 -0.87 8.91
C ARG A 24 -1.31 -2.36 8.62
N ILE A 25 -0.21 -3.01 8.28
CA ILE A 25 -0.11 -4.46 8.09
C ILE A 25 0.57 -5.02 9.34
N VAL A 26 -0.10 -5.93 10.03
CA VAL A 26 0.48 -6.65 11.16
C VAL A 26 0.83 -8.05 10.67
N GLU A 27 2.13 -8.35 10.61
CA GLU A 27 2.59 -9.70 10.29
C GLU A 27 2.76 -10.47 11.60
N ASP A 28 1.89 -11.46 11.79
CA ASP A 28 2.03 -12.43 12.87
C ASP A 28 2.90 -13.59 12.35
N ARG A 29 4.13 -13.69 12.86
CA ARG A 29 5.00 -14.82 12.53
C ARG A 29 4.90 -15.85 13.64
N PRO A 30 4.28 -17.01 13.40
CA PRO A 30 4.37 -18.10 14.36
C PRO A 30 5.84 -18.47 14.51
N GLN A 31 6.36 -18.40 15.73
CA GLN A 31 7.70 -18.85 16.05
C GLN A 31 7.74 -20.36 15.78
N ALA A 32 8.71 -20.83 14.99
CA ALA A 32 8.85 -22.25 14.67
C ALA A 32 9.06 -23.02 15.97
N LEU A 33 8.08 -23.83 16.35
CA LEU A 33 8.23 -24.84 17.40
C LEU A 33 9.17 -25.91 16.83
N ASP A 34 10.46 -25.82 17.16
CA ASP A 34 11.43 -26.87 16.94
C ASP A 34 11.07 -28.05 17.86
N TRP A 35 10.25 -28.96 17.35
CA TRP A 35 9.86 -30.18 18.03
C TRP A 35 11.06 -31.12 18.03
N ARG A 36 11.87 -31.06 19.08
CA ARG A 36 12.93 -32.05 19.31
C ARG A 36 12.33 -33.27 19.98
N ASP A 37 12.38 -34.43 19.32
CA ASP A 37 11.90 -35.73 19.82
C ASP A 37 12.63 -36.24 21.08
N ASP A 38 13.72 -35.60 21.51
CA ASP A 38 14.61 -36.12 22.57
C ASP A 38 14.19 -35.73 24.01
N LEU A 39 13.11 -34.96 24.20
CA LEU A 39 12.78 -34.33 25.49
C LEU A 39 11.37 -34.72 25.98
N LEU A 40 11.31 -35.68 26.91
CA LEU A 40 10.07 -36.33 27.33
C LEU A 40 9.04 -35.38 27.98
N TYR A 41 9.46 -34.36 28.75
CA TYR A 41 8.55 -33.38 29.35
C TYR A 41 9.23 -32.04 29.63
N ARG A 42 8.76 -30.96 28.98
CA ARG A 42 8.95 -29.57 29.43
C ARG A 42 7.63 -28.80 29.31
N GLN A 43 7.41 -27.86 30.23
CA GLN A 43 6.38 -26.83 30.09
C GLN A 43 6.70 -26.02 28.82
N ALA A 44 5.75 -25.94 27.89
CA ALA A 44 5.96 -25.23 26.63
C ALA A 44 6.37 -23.78 26.94
N PRO A 45 7.46 -23.26 26.35
CA PRO A 45 7.77 -21.84 26.48
C PRO A 45 6.56 -21.04 25.98
N GLU A 46 6.16 -20.00 26.71
CA GLU A 46 5.08 -19.14 26.25
C GLU A 46 5.43 -18.60 24.86
N PRO A 47 4.54 -18.75 23.86
CA PRO A 47 4.81 -18.26 22.52
C PRO A 47 5.02 -16.75 22.61
N SER A 48 6.26 -16.31 22.47
CA SER A 48 6.59 -14.89 22.32
C SER A 48 6.23 -14.49 20.90
N VAL A 49 4.97 -14.11 20.71
CA VAL A 49 4.47 -13.61 19.43
C VAL A 49 5.15 -12.26 19.17
N SER A 50 6.17 -12.26 18.31
CA SER A 50 6.76 -11.02 17.82
C SER A 50 5.92 -10.52 16.64
N SER A 51 4.87 -9.75 16.93
CA SER A 51 4.08 -9.09 15.87
C SER A 51 4.87 -7.89 15.33
N SER A 52 5.47 -8.02 14.15
CA SER A 52 6.07 -6.88 13.46
C SER A 52 5.00 -6.15 12.66
N ALA A 53 4.75 -4.87 12.97
CA ALA A 53 3.86 -4.03 12.19
C ALA A 53 4.64 -3.26 11.12
N ARG A 54 4.06 -3.15 9.93
CA ARG A 54 4.53 -2.33 8.81
C ARG A 54 3.42 -1.41 8.34
N PHE A 55 3.77 -0.24 7.85
CA PHE A 55 2.84 0.78 7.37
C PHE A 55 3.05 0.99 5.88
N VAL A 56 2.02 0.82 5.07
CA VAL A 56 2.11 0.94 3.61
C VAL A 56 1.32 2.16 3.14
N VAL A 57 1.94 2.98 2.31
CA VAL A 57 1.23 4.06 1.59
C VAL A 57 0.67 3.47 0.31
N GLN A 58 -0.65 3.57 0.13
CA GLN A 58 -1.35 3.10 -1.05
C GLN A 58 -1.93 4.28 -1.83
N ILE A 59 -1.89 4.16 -3.16
CA ILE A 59 -2.64 5.00 -4.09
C ILE A 59 -3.85 4.21 -4.57
N LEU A 60 -5.03 4.79 -4.46
CA LEU A 60 -6.29 4.24 -4.94
C LEU A 60 -6.73 5.00 -6.18
N SER A 61 -6.99 4.30 -7.28
CA SER A 61 -7.69 4.86 -8.43
C SER A 61 -9.19 4.90 -8.17
N LEU A 62 -9.81 6.08 -8.32
CA LEU A 62 -11.25 6.26 -8.16
C LEU A 62 -12.05 5.65 -9.32
N ASP A 63 -11.45 5.55 -10.50
CA ASP A 63 -12.09 5.00 -11.70
C ASP A 63 -12.17 3.47 -11.66
N THR A 64 -11.06 2.80 -11.34
CA THR A 64 -10.97 1.33 -11.38
C THR A 64 -11.08 0.68 -10.01
N SER A 65 -11.08 1.47 -8.94
CA SER A 65 -10.92 0.99 -7.55
C SER A 65 -9.63 0.18 -7.31
N ALA A 66 -8.67 0.23 -8.25
CA ALA A 66 -7.39 -0.46 -8.11
C ALA A 66 -6.52 0.24 -7.06
N THR A 67 -5.86 -0.55 -6.21
CA THR A 67 -4.88 -0.08 -5.23
C THR A 67 -3.46 -0.38 -5.71
N HIS A 68 -2.57 0.59 -5.54
CA HIS A 68 -1.15 0.46 -5.82
C HIS A 68 -0.31 0.79 -4.58
N ASP A 69 0.52 -0.15 -4.17
CA ASP A 69 1.35 -0.04 -2.98
C ASP A 69 2.68 0.63 -3.33
N LEU A 70 2.98 1.77 -2.70
CA LEU A 70 4.21 2.51 -2.98
C LEU A 70 5.41 1.93 -2.25
N LYS A 71 5.33 1.89 -0.92
CA LYS A 71 6.42 1.46 -0.05
C LYS A 71 5.89 1.11 1.33
N ALA A 72 6.48 0.07 1.92
CA ALA A 72 6.30 -0.29 3.32
C ALA A 72 7.33 0.43 4.21
N TYR A 73 6.86 0.91 5.35
CA TYR A 73 7.63 1.62 6.37
C TYR A 73 7.53 0.88 7.70
N ALA A 74 8.60 0.90 8.50
CA ALA A 74 8.57 0.30 9.84
C ALA A 74 7.83 1.19 10.85
N ALA A 75 7.77 2.51 10.62
CA ALA A 75 7.14 3.47 11.50
C ALA A 75 5.99 4.22 10.81
N GLU A 76 4.90 4.42 11.54
CA GLU A 76 3.71 5.13 11.06
C GLU A 76 4.02 6.57 10.64
N SER A 77 4.88 7.25 11.40
CA SER A 77 5.28 8.63 11.13
C SER A 77 5.98 8.78 9.77
N GLN A 78 6.77 7.79 9.36
CA GLN A 78 7.43 7.79 8.05
C GLN A 78 6.41 7.63 6.92
N ALA A 79 5.44 6.72 7.09
CA ALA A 79 4.36 6.52 6.13
C ALA A 79 3.47 7.78 6.01
N LYS A 80 3.14 8.43 7.13
CA LYS A 80 2.37 9.69 7.16
C LYS A 80 3.08 10.82 6.42
N ARG A 81 4.37 11.04 6.68
CA ARG A 81 5.17 12.04 5.94
C ARG A 81 5.20 11.76 4.44
N LYS A 82 5.36 10.49 4.05
CA LYS A 82 5.31 10.15 2.62
C LYS A 82 3.92 10.41 2.04
N ARG A 83 2.85 10.07 2.76
CA ARG A 83 1.48 10.35 2.36
C ARG A 83 1.23 11.84 2.13
N GLU A 84 1.73 12.72 3.00
CA GLU A 84 1.60 14.17 2.84
C GLU A 84 2.24 14.66 1.52
N LEU A 85 3.42 14.14 1.17
CA LEU A 85 4.06 14.44 -0.12
C LEU A 85 3.24 13.93 -1.31
N VAL A 86 2.64 12.74 -1.18
CA VAL A 86 1.73 12.20 -2.20
C VAL A 86 0.46 13.05 -2.31
N ASP A 87 -0.11 13.50 -1.19
CA ASP A 87 -1.29 14.36 -1.16
C ASP A 87 -1.00 15.75 -1.77
N GLN A 88 0.21 16.27 -1.60
CA GLN A 88 0.66 17.47 -2.31
C GLN A 88 0.77 17.22 -3.82
N ASP A 89 1.43 16.14 -4.22
CA ASP A 89 1.53 15.74 -5.62
C ASP A 89 0.16 15.53 -6.28
N LEU A 90 -0.83 15.01 -5.53
CA LEU A 90 -2.20 14.83 -6.04
C LEU A 90 -2.85 16.17 -6.42
N ARG A 91 -2.56 17.24 -5.68
CA ARG A 91 -3.13 18.59 -5.91
C ARG A 91 -2.38 19.36 -6.98
N GLU A 92 -1.08 19.15 -7.08
CA GLU A 92 -0.20 19.92 -7.96
C GLU A 92 -0.03 19.29 -9.35
N LEU A 93 -0.03 17.96 -9.43
CA LEU A 93 0.25 17.24 -10.67
C LEU A 93 -1.02 16.88 -11.42
N THR A 94 -0.93 16.98 -12.74
CA THR A 94 -1.95 16.41 -13.62
C THR A 94 -1.99 14.88 -13.49
N ARG A 95 -3.13 14.30 -13.86
CA ARG A 95 -3.33 12.84 -13.85
C ARG A 95 -2.16 12.04 -14.49
N SER A 96 -1.71 12.43 -15.68
CA SER A 96 -0.64 11.71 -16.39
C SER A 96 0.74 11.91 -15.75
N GLN A 97 1.04 13.10 -15.25
CA GLN A 97 2.30 13.36 -14.53
C GLN A 97 2.36 12.53 -13.24
N PHE A 98 1.25 12.48 -12.50
CA PHE A 98 1.16 11.69 -11.29
C PHE A 98 1.28 10.19 -11.58
N ALA A 99 0.58 9.69 -12.61
CA ALA A 99 0.69 8.29 -13.03
C ALA A 99 2.13 7.93 -13.43
N THR A 100 2.79 8.78 -14.21
CA THR A 100 4.20 8.59 -14.60
C THR A 100 5.13 8.59 -13.38
N LYS A 101 4.97 9.56 -12.47
CA LYS A 101 5.83 9.70 -11.28
C LYS A 101 5.74 8.48 -10.35
N TYR A 102 4.56 7.90 -10.23
CA TYR A 102 4.29 6.79 -9.31
C TYR A 102 4.19 5.42 -9.99
N GLY A 103 4.46 5.33 -11.31
CA GLY A 103 4.42 4.07 -12.07
C GLY A 103 3.04 3.44 -12.12
N LEU A 104 1.97 4.26 -12.11
CA LEU A 104 0.60 3.78 -12.15
C LEU A 104 0.22 3.39 -13.58
N PRO A 105 -0.57 2.32 -13.76
CA PRO A 105 -1.13 2.00 -15.07
C PRO A 105 -2.03 3.15 -15.54
N GLU A 106 -1.80 3.64 -16.76
CA GLU A 106 -2.71 4.59 -17.39
C GLU A 106 -4.04 3.89 -17.70
N ALA A 107 -5.10 4.28 -17.00
CA ALA A 107 -6.47 3.79 -17.21
C ALA A 107 -7.21 4.48 -18.37
#